data_AF-A0A077LMJ0-F1
#
_entry.id   AF-A0A077LMJ0-F1
#
_cell.length_a   1.000
_cell.length_b   1.000
_cell.length_c   1.000
_cell.angle_alpha   90.00
_cell.angle_beta   90.00
_cell.angle_gamma   90.00
#
_symmetry.space_group_name_H-M   'P 1'
#
loop_
_entity.id
_entity.type
_entity.pdbx_description
1 polymer ?
#
loop_
_entity_poly.entity_id
_entity_poly.type
_entity_poly.pdbx_seq_one_letter_code
_entity_poly.pdbx_strand_id
1 'polypeptide(L)'
;MALTSTITPYDDRWPTLFQATLEQLAAAFGTEHVATHHVGSTAVEGLAAKPEIDVLIEVREHCNEAQRDAVLAGFGYVRGSDLTPGHHFYRRNVDGVRTHKLHICVTGHPQIERVLRFRDLLRADAVLRQRYQALKLELEASNTAGMGQYLAGKAPFIEMLLDKPGKACPVLLRRQGEQVQILAFRHPLAGYQLVKGSIEPDESAAQAAVRELAEESGLTGARIKCDLGVWPCGVDGQLWSLQCCEAVGPVPEHWRFTTADDGGRVFEFFWQPLEQDLPEPCHPVYQRALQQIRSRTAALPD
;
A
#
# COMPACT_ATOMS: atom_id res chain seq x y z
N MET A 1 28.25 -8.37 -1.47
CA MET A 1 27.96 -8.73 -0.06
C MET A 1 26.99 -9.89 -0.04
N ALA A 2 27.27 -10.93 0.75
CA ALA A 2 26.37 -12.07 0.95
C ALA A 2 25.07 -11.63 1.67
N LEU A 3 24.05 -12.48 1.66
CA LEU A 3 22.87 -12.27 2.50
C LEU A 3 23.26 -12.36 3.98
N THR A 4 22.81 -11.40 4.78
CA THR A 4 23.21 -11.24 6.19
C THR A 4 22.44 -12.15 7.14
N SER A 5 21.24 -12.60 6.75
CA SER A 5 20.37 -13.48 7.52
C SER A 5 19.37 -14.17 6.59
N THR A 6 18.85 -15.31 7.02
CA THR A 6 17.77 -16.06 6.36
C THR A 6 16.41 -15.51 6.77
N ILE A 7 15.40 -15.61 5.91
CA ILE A 7 14.01 -15.26 6.23
C ILE A 7 13.43 -16.31 7.21
N THR A 8 12.78 -15.84 8.27
CA THR A 8 12.05 -16.66 9.24
C THR A 8 10.57 -16.28 9.24
N PRO A 9 9.67 -17.15 9.76
CA PRO A 9 8.31 -16.76 10.09
C PRO A 9 8.27 -15.49 10.94
N TYR A 10 7.13 -14.79 10.92
CA TYR A 10 6.91 -13.62 11.77
C TYR A 10 7.14 -13.99 13.24
N ASP A 11 7.81 -13.10 13.97
CA ASP A 11 8.08 -13.25 15.39
C ASP A 11 7.37 -12.13 16.15
N ASP A 12 6.41 -12.53 17.00
CA ASP A 12 5.58 -11.60 17.79
C ASP A 12 6.39 -10.78 18.81
N ARG A 13 7.69 -11.08 18.97
CA ARG A 13 8.61 -10.28 19.80
C ARG A 13 9.17 -9.06 19.05
N TRP A 14 9.07 -8.98 17.72
CA TRP A 14 9.63 -7.85 16.96
C TRP A 14 9.08 -6.48 17.38
N PRO A 15 7.77 -6.31 17.68
CA PRO A 15 7.27 -5.06 18.23
C PRO A 15 7.93 -4.69 19.56
N THR A 16 8.14 -5.66 20.47
CA THR A 16 8.80 -5.45 21.76
C THR A 16 10.29 -5.08 21.58
N LEU A 17 10.98 -5.74 20.65
CA LEU A 17 12.37 -5.40 20.31
C LEU A 17 12.49 -3.98 19.74
N PHE A 18 11.52 -3.57 18.92
CA PHE A 18 11.43 -2.18 18.46
C PHE A 18 11.20 -1.20 19.62
N GLN A 19 10.29 -1.50 20.56
CA GLN A 19 10.08 -0.64 21.73
C GLN A 19 11.35 -0.50 22.59
N ALA A 20 12.04 -1.59 22.87
CA ALA A 20 13.33 -1.55 23.57
C ALA A 20 14.39 -0.73 22.81
N THR A 21 14.32 -0.73 21.47
CA THR A 21 15.18 0.13 20.63
C THR A 21 14.84 1.60 20.81
N LEU A 22 13.56 1.98 20.89
CA LEU A 22 13.16 3.38 21.14
C LEU A 22 13.75 3.93 22.45
N GLU A 23 13.66 3.14 23.52
CA GLU A 23 14.19 3.52 24.83
C GLU A 23 15.71 3.74 24.79
N GLN A 24 16.45 2.89 24.08
CA GLN A 24 17.91 3.04 23.90
C GLN A 24 18.25 4.30 23.11
N LEU A 25 17.45 4.62 22.09
CA LEU A 25 17.74 5.70 21.15
C LEU A 25 17.30 7.09 21.65
N ALA A 26 16.43 7.17 22.65
CA ALA A 26 15.84 8.45 23.11
C ALA A 26 16.90 9.51 23.46
N ALA A 27 18.02 9.11 24.07
CA ALA A 27 19.10 10.03 24.46
C ALA A 27 19.97 10.53 23.29
N ALA A 28 19.88 9.90 22.11
CA ALA A 28 20.78 10.19 20.99
C ALA A 28 20.38 11.39 20.13
N PHE A 29 19.10 11.81 20.16
CA PHE A 29 18.55 12.81 19.23
C PHE A 29 18.16 14.13 19.90
N GLY A 30 17.90 14.15 21.21
CA GLY A 30 17.58 15.38 21.94
C GLY A 30 16.44 16.17 21.27
N THR A 31 16.66 17.46 21.01
CA THR A 31 15.66 18.37 20.43
C THR A 31 15.45 18.24 18.92
N GLU A 32 16.36 17.55 18.22
CA GLU A 32 16.26 17.37 16.76
C GLU A 32 15.21 16.32 16.37
N HIS A 33 14.85 15.43 17.31
CA HIS A 33 13.85 14.38 17.15
C HIS A 33 12.46 14.94 16.80
N VAL A 34 11.83 14.33 15.80
CA VAL A 34 10.45 14.60 15.41
C VAL A 34 9.58 13.37 15.63
N ALA A 35 10.00 12.22 15.08
CA ALA A 35 9.24 10.99 15.17
C ALA A 35 10.15 9.76 15.03
N THR A 36 9.65 8.60 15.47
CA THR A 36 10.30 7.31 15.22
C THR A 36 9.28 6.26 14.87
N HIS A 37 9.60 5.46 13.85
CA HIS A 37 8.69 4.49 13.28
C HIS A 37 9.37 3.13 13.12
N HIS A 38 8.64 2.08 13.48
CA HIS A 38 8.97 0.72 13.06
C HIS A 38 8.62 0.59 11.59
N VAL A 39 9.62 0.26 10.77
CA VAL A 39 9.49 0.11 9.32
C VAL A 39 10.09 -1.22 8.86
N GLY A 40 10.13 -1.45 7.55
CA GLY A 40 10.61 -2.72 7.01
C GLY A 40 9.63 -3.87 7.23
N SER A 41 10.08 -5.10 6.95
CA SER A 41 9.20 -6.27 7.02
C SER A 41 8.84 -6.68 8.44
N THR A 42 9.72 -6.43 9.42
CA THR A 42 9.46 -6.78 10.83
C THR A 42 8.37 -5.91 11.47
N ALA A 43 8.03 -4.78 10.85
CA ALA A 43 6.91 -3.92 11.26
C ALA A 43 5.54 -4.40 10.75
N VAL A 44 5.48 -5.44 9.91
CA VAL A 44 4.23 -5.93 9.32
C VAL A 44 3.87 -7.26 9.98
N GLU A 45 2.81 -7.27 10.79
CA GLU A 45 2.34 -8.46 11.49
C GLU A 45 2.02 -9.61 10.52
N GLY A 46 2.48 -10.82 10.86
CA GLY A 46 2.32 -12.02 10.05
C GLY A 46 3.17 -12.08 8.78
N LEU A 47 4.09 -11.14 8.53
CA LEU A 47 4.99 -11.16 7.38
C LEU A 47 6.34 -11.82 7.74
N ALA A 48 6.68 -12.94 7.10
CA ALA A 48 8.00 -13.55 7.23
C ALA A 48 9.11 -12.58 6.79
N ALA A 49 10.18 -12.47 7.56
CA ALA A 49 11.22 -11.48 7.36
C ALA A 49 12.58 -11.99 7.84
N LYS A 50 13.64 -11.28 7.44
CA LYS A 50 14.93 -11.40 8.14
C LYS A 50 14.76 -10.77 9.51
N PRO A 51 15.33 -11.34 10.59
CA PRO A 51 15.20 -10.83 11.95
C PRO A 51 16.07 -9.58 12.17
N GLU A 52 15.85 -8.56 11.34
CA GLU A 52 16.52 -7.26 11.35
C GLU A 52 15.45 -6.19 11.63
N ILE A 53 15.55 -5.49 12.76
CA ILE A 53 14.64 -4.39 13.10
C ILE A 53 15.06 -3.15 12.31
N ASP A 54 14.23 -2.74 11.35
CA ASP A 54 14.42 -1.49 10.60
C ASP A 54 13.66 -0.35 11.31
N VAL A 55 14.39 0.71 11.65
CA VAL A 55 13.88 1.88 12.36
C VAL A 55 14.05 3.11 11.47
N LEU A 56 12.97 3.86 11.27
CA LEU A 56 13.02 5.18 10.66
C LEU A 56 12.90 6.24 11.76
N ILE A 57 13.84 7.18 11.78
CA ILE A 57 13.88 8.29 12.73
C ILE A 57 13.79 9.57 11.92
N GLU A 58 12.78 10.38 12.19
CA GLU A 58 12.62 11.69 11.58
C GLU A 58 13.25 12.75 12.49
N VAL A 59 14.05 13.63 11.88
CA VAL A 59 14.70 14.75 12.55
C VAL A 59 14.44 16.05 11.81
N ARG A 60 14.42 17.19 12.51
CA ARG A 60 14.25 18.50 11.84
C ARG A 60 15.46 18.89 11.00
N GLU A 61 16.63 18.50 11.46
CA GLU A 61 17.94 18.75 10.85
C GLU A 61 18.97 17.81 11.50
N HIS A 62 20.18 17.73 10.95
CA HIS A 62 21.28 16.96 11.52
C HIS A 62 22.23 17.87 12.31
N CYS A 63 21.76 18.47 13.41
CA CYS A 63 22.54 19.48 14.13
C CYS A 63 23.52 18.89 15.15
N ASN A 64 23.30 17.65 15.63
CA ASN A 64 24.10 17.04 16.71
C ASN A 64 24.78 15.72 16.31
N GLU A 65 25.28 15.62 15.07
CA GLU A 65 25.78 14.35 14.53
C GLU A 65 26.88 13.69 15.38
N ALA A 66 27.87 14.45 15.84
CA ALA A 66 28.98 13.91 16.61
C ALA A 66 28.54 13.31 17.96
N GLN A 67 27.60 13.97 18.64
CA GLN A 67 27.02 13.46 19.88
C GLN A 67 26.21 12.20 19.60
N ARG A 68 25.37 12.23 18.57
CA ARG A 68 24.55 11.09 18.15
C ARG A 68 25.43 9.89 17.81
N ASP A 69 26.49 10.08 17.04
CA ASP A 69 27.45 9.03 16.68
C ASP A 69 28.10 8.41 17.93
N ALA A 70 28.50 9.22 18.91
CA ALA A 70 29.07 8.73 20.16
C ALA A 70 28.06 7.90 20.99
N VAL A 71 26.83 8.38 21.13
CA VAL A 71 25.76 7.66 21.87
C VAL A 71 25.42 6.34 21.16
N LEU A 72 25.21 6.38 19.84
CA LEU A 72 24.89 5.21 19.03
C LEU A 72 26.02 4.17 19.03
N ALA A 73 27.28 4.61 18.99
CA ALA A 73 28.43 3.72 19.12
C ALA A 73 28.46 3.00 20.47
N GLY A 74 28.05 3.66 21.56
CA GLY A 74 27.89 3.06 22.88
C GLY A 74 26.89 1.88 22.92
N PHE A 75 25.91 1.89 22.02
CA PHE A 75 24.93 0.80 21.84
C PHE A 75 25.33 -0.21 20.75
N GLY A 76 26.53 -0.08 20.17
CA GLY A 76 27.05 -0.97 19.13
C GLY A 76 26.54 -0.68 17.72
N TYR A 77 25.96 0.50 17.48
CA TYR A 77 25.66 0.96 16.12
C TYR A 77 26.90 1.53 15.46
N VAL A 78 27.04 1.25 14.17
CA VAL A 78 28.11 1.76 13.33
C VAL A 78 27.49 2.55 12.19
N ARG A 79 27.96 3.78 11.98
CA ARG A 79 27.56 4.63 10.86
C ARG A 79 28.03 4.01 9.54
N GLY A 80 27.11 3.88 8.59
CA GLY A 80 27.42 3.53 7.21
C GLY A 80 27.65 4.77 6.35
N SER A 81 27.81 4.58 5.05
CA SER A 81 27.73 5.70 4.10
C SER A 81 26.33 6.29 4.10
N ASP A 82 26.24 7.61 4.05
CA ASP A 82 24.97 8.30 3.82
C ASP A 82 24.39 7.84 2.48
N LEU A 83 23.09 7.58 2.46
CA LEU A 83 22.43 6.99 1.29
C LEU A 83 22.07 8.07 0.27
N THR A 84 21.58 9.20 0.77
CA THR A 84 21.27 10.43 0.04
C THR A 84 21.45 11.63 0.97
N PRO A 85 21.57 12.87 0.46
CA PRO A 85 21.60 14.06 1.30
C PRO A 85 20.43 14.10 2.28
N GLY A 86 20.71 14.27 3.57
CA GLY A 86 19.71 14.27 4.64
C GLY A 86 19.28 12.87 5.12
N HIS A 87 19.83 11.78 4.57
CA HIS A 87 19.54 10.40 4.96
C HIS A 87 20.78 9.67 5.48
N HIS A 88 20.93 9.65 6.80
CA HIS A 88 22.00 8.91 7.48
C HIS A 88 21.57 7.47 7.76
N PHE A 89 22.54 6.56 7.66
CA PHE A 89 22.32 5.13 7.84
C PHE A 89 23.24 4.56 8.91
N TYR A 90 22.68 3.77 9.82
CA TYR A 90 23.43 3.05 10.85
C TYR A 90 23.02 1.59 10.86
N ARG A 91 23.95 0.72 11.25
CA ARG A 91 23.69 -0.71 11.43
C ARG A 91 24.23 -1.18 12.77
N ARG A 92 23.57 -2.15 13.38
CA ARG A 92 24.07 -2.86 14.56
C ARG A 92 24.18 -4.34 14.22
N ASN A 93 25.32 -4.92 14.58
CA ASN A 93 25.58 -6.34 14.47
C ASN A 93 25.81 -6.92 15.86
N VAL A 94 25.25 -8.09 16.13
CA VAL A 94 25.48 -8.87 17.35
C VAL A 94 26.03 -10.23 16.89
N ASP A 95 27.19 -10.62 17.41
CA ASP A 95 27.88 -11.87 17.03
C ASP A 95 28.06 -12.05 15.51
N GLY A 96 28.36 -10.94 14.81
CA GLY A 96 28.57 -10.93 13.36
C GLY A 96 27.27 -10.93 12.53
N VAL A 97 26.11 -11.04 13.15
CA VAL A 97 24.80 -11.02 12.49
C VAL A 97 24.17 -9.64 12.63
N ARG A 98 23.65 -9.08 11.53
CA ARG A 98 22.96 -7.79 11.58
C ARG A 98 21.62 -7.95 12.29
N THR A 99 21.33 -7.08 13.25
CA THR A 99 20.09 -7.12 14.05
C THR A 99 19.26 -5.86 13.91
N HIS A 100 19.88 -4.70 13.64
CA HIS A 100 19.14 -3.45 13.49
C HIS A 100 19.69 -2.61 12.34
N LYS A 101 18.79 -1.85 11.72
CA LYS A 101 19.12 -0.76 10.78
C LYS A 101 18.40 0.50 11.22
N LEU A 102 19.13 1.60 11.31
CA LEU A 102 18.55 2.91 11.54
C LEU A 102 18.66 3.74 10.26
N HIS A 103 17.53 4.31 9.85
CA HIS A 103 17.43 5.31 8.80
C HIS A 103 17.04 6.62 9.48
N ILE A 104 17.95 7.58 9.52
CA ILE A 104 17.66 8.91 10.10
C ILE A 104 17.50 9.89 8.95
N CYS A 105 16.29 10.41 8.79
CA CYS A 105 15.90 11.26 7.67
C CYS A 105 15.46 12.63 8.19
N VAL A 106 15.85 13.70 7.49
CA VAL A 106 15.31 15.03 7.74
C VAL A 106 13.82 15.07 7.36
N THR A 107 13.00 15.83 8.10
CA THR A 107 11.59 16.08 7.77
C THR A 107 11.43 16.47 6.29
N GLY A 108 10.46 15.85 5.62
CA GLY A 108 10.20 16.06 4.19
C GLY A 108 11.07 15.21 3.25
N HIS A 109 12.02 14.41 3.76
CA HIS A 109 12.80 13.52 2.91
C HIS A 109 11.91 12.42 2.29
N PRO A 110 11.93 12.18 0.96
CA PRO A 110 11.03 11.25 0.28
C PRO A 110 11.04 9.81 0.81
N GLN A 111 12.17 9.39 1.39
CA GLN A 111 12.30 8.06 2.00
C GLN A 111 11.29 7.83 3.14
N ILE A 112 10.92 8.88 3.89
CA ILE A 112 9.97 8.79 5.01
C ILE A 112 8.63 8.29 4.48
N GLU A 113 8.06 9.00 3.51
CA GLU A 113 6.81 8.60 2.87
C GLU A 113 6.94 7.22 2.21
N ARG A 114 8.04 6.99 1.49
CA ARG A 114 8.30 5.73 0.76
C ARG A 114 8.17 4.50 1.66
N VAL A 115 8.84 4.49 2.81
CA VAL A 115 8.86 3.30 3.69
C VAL A 115 7.61 3.18 4.54
N LEU A 116 7.01 4.30 4.96
CA LEU A 116 5.76 4.29 5.73
C LEU A 116 4.61 3.80 4.85
N ARG A 117 4.45 4.37 3.64
CA ARG A 117 3.42 3.95 2.68
C ARG A 117 3.55 2.48 2.32
N PHE A 118 4.77 1.99 2.06
CA PHE A 118 4.98 0.57 1.76
C PHE A 118 4.59 -0.33 2.95
N ARG A 119 4.97 0.02 4.18
CA ARG A 119 4.58 -0.72 5.39
C ARG A 119 3.05 -0.75 5.54
N ASP A 120 2.39 0.38 5.39
CA ASP A 120 0.97 0.52 5.67
C ASP A 120 0.12 -0.20 4.61
N LEU A 121 0.54 -0.18 3.33
CA LEU A 121 -0.05 -1.01 2.27
C LEU A 121 -0.02 -2.51 2.61
N LEU A 122 1.09 -3.02 3.14
CA LEU A 122 1.21 -4.43 3.51
C LEU A 122 0.46 -4.80 4.80
N ARG A 123 0.26 -3.85 5.72
CA ARG A 123 -0.57 -4.06 6.91
C ARG A 123 -2.05 -4.15 6.54
N ALA A 124 -2.51 -3.26 5.67
CA ALA A 124 -3.92 -3.19 5.26
C ALA A 124 -4.36 -4.35 4.36
N ASP A 125 -3.45 -4.98 3.61
CA ASP A 125 -3.81 -5.98 2.61
C ASP A 125 -3.07 -7.31 2.82
N ALA A 126 -3.78 -8.31 3.34
CA ALA A 126 -3.25 -9.64 3.59
C ALA A 126 -2.81 -10.36 2.32
N VAL A 127 -3.46 -10.12 1.18
CA VAL A 127 -3.11 -10.74 -0.11
C VAL A 127 -1.80 -10.13 -0.62
N LEU A 128 -1.65 -8.81 -0.56
CA LEU A 128 -0.39 -8.15 -0.91
C LEU A 128 0.76 -8.57 0.00
N ARG A 129 0.49 -8.71 1.30
CA ARG A 129 1.46 -9.23 2.27
C ARG A 129 1.94 -10.62 1.89
N GLN A 130 1.03 -11.53 1.56
CA GLN A 130 1.37 -12.90 1.12
C GLN A 130 2.16 -12.91 -0.19
N ARG A 131 1.79 -12.07 -1.17
CA ARG A 131 2.54 -11.94 -2.43
C ARG A 131 3.96 -11.44 -2.20
N TYR A 132 4.13 -10.43 -1.35
CA TYR A 132 5.45 -9.91 -1.01
C TYR A 132 6.29 -10.94 -0.24
N GLN A 133 5.67 -11.73 0.63
CA GLN A 133 6.32 -12.86 1.30
C GLN A 133 6.84 -13.89 0.31
N ALA A 134 5.97 -14.36 -0.60
CA ALA A 134 6.32 -15.36 -1.61
C ALA A 134 7.49 -14.88 -2.47
N LEU A 135 7.45 -13.62 -2.95
CA LEU A 135 8.53 -13.00 -3.70
C LEU A 135 9.86 -13.02 -2.91
N LYS A 136 9.84 -12.62 -1.63
CA LYS A 136 11.06 -12.60 -0.81
C LYS A 136 11.66 -13.99 -0.63
N LEU A 137 10.84 -15.01 -0.44
CA LEU A 137 11.28 -16.40 -0.29
C LEU A 137 11.87 -16.94 -1.60
N GLU A 138 11.21 -16.68 -2.74
CA GLU A 138 11.71 -17.04 -4.07
C GLU A 138 13.06 -16.37 -4.36
N LEU A 139 13.16 -15.07 -4.09
CA LEU A 139 14.40 -14.30 -4.28
C LEU A 139 15.52 -14.74 -3.35
N GLU A 140 15.21 -15.26 -2.15
CA GLU A 140 16.22 -15.83 -1.25
C GLU A 140 16.68 -17.20 -1.76
N ALA A 141 15.76 -18.06 -2.20
CA ALA A 141 16.05 -19.40 -2.70
C ALA A 141 16.83 -19.40 -4.03
N SER A 142 16.56 -18.43 -4.90
CA SER A 142 17.21 -18.30 -6.22
C SER A 142 18.45 -17.40 -6.21
N ASN A 143 18.86 -16.88 -5.05
CA ASN A 143 19.95 -15.90 -4.97
C ASN A 143 21.32 -16.54 -5.20
N THR A 144 22.07 -16.04 -6.18
CA THR A 144 23.44 -16.49 -6.48
C THR A 144 24.46 -15.35 -6.44
N ALA A 145 24.00 -14.09 -6.52
CA ALA A 145 24.84 -12.89 -6.57
C ALA A 145 24.74 -11.99 -5.32
N GLY A 146 24.06 -12.46 -4.27
CA GLY A 146 24.06 -11.82 -2.95
C GLY A 146 23.07 -10.67 -2.81
N MET A 147 23.39 -9.69 -1.96
CA MET A 147 22.45 -8.63 -1.57
C MET A 147 21.97 -7.76 -2.75
N GLY A 148 22.84 -7.49 -3.73
CA GLY A 148 22.49 -6.66 -4.88
C GLY A 148 21.36 -7.26 -5.72
N GLN A 149 21.47 -8.55 -6.06
CA GLN A 149 20.42 -9.28 -6.79
C GLN A 149 19.12 -9.32 -5.99
N TYR A 150 19.20 -9.59 -4.69
CA TYR A 150 18.02 -9.62 -3.83
C TYR A 150 17.30 -8.27 -3.75
N LEU A 151 18.03 -7.15 -3.68
CA LEU A 151 17.44 -5.82 -3.69
C LEU A 151 16.83 -5.48 -5.06
N ALA A 152 17.54 -5.78 -6.15
CA ALA A 152 17.07 -5.55 -7.51
C ALA A 152 15.79 -6.35 -7.82
N GLY A 153 15.71 -7.60 -7.38
CA GLY A 153 14.51 -8.44 -7.59
C GLY A 153 13.27 -7.94 -6.84
N LYS A 154 13.44 -7.25 -5.71
CA LYS A 154 12.32 -6.65 -4.96
C LYS A 154 11.86 -5.31 -5.54
N ALA A 155 12.76 -4.57 -6.17
CA ALA A 155 12.51 -3.19 -6.58
C ALA A 155 11.24 -3.04 -7.43
N PRO A 156 10.98 -3.86 -8.48
CA PRO A 156 9.78 -3.73 -9.29
C PRO A 156 8.48 -3.88 -8.49
N PHE A 157 8.45 -4.80 -7.52
CA PHE A 157 7.27 -5.00 -6.68
C PHE A 157 7.03 -3.81 -5.75
N ILE A 158 8.11 -3.28 -5.17
CA ILE A 158 8.04 -2.12 -4.28
C ILE A 158 7.63 -0.87 -5.06
N GLU A 159 8.23 -0.64 -6.22
CA GLU A 159 7.93 0.47 -7.12
C GLU A 159 6.49 0.41 -7.60
N MET A 160 6.03 -0.73 -8.10
CA MET A 160 4.63 -0.94 -8.47
C MET A 160 3.67 -0.58 -7.33
N LEU A 161 3.95 -0.90 -6.07
CA LEU A 161 3.04 -0.54 -4.97
C LEU A 161 3.10 0.94 -4.58
N LEU A 162 4.22 1.61 -4.87
CA LEU A 162 4.45 3.00 -4.52
C LEU A 162 4.16 3.96 -5.67
N ASP A 163 3.99 3.45 -6.88
CA ASP A 163 3.51 4.22 -8.01
C ASP A 163 2.12 4.80 -7.73
N LYS A 164 1.80 5.87 -8.45
CA LYS A 164 0.47 6.47 -8.43
C LYS A 164 -0.49 5.53 -9.15
N PRO A 165 -1.72 5.34 -8.64
CA PRO A 165 -2.72 4.57 -9.36
C PRO A 165 -2.97 5.20 -10.75
N GLY A 166 -3.03 4.36 -11.78
CA GLY A 166 -3.37 4.80 -13.13
C GLY A 166 -4.86 4.73 -13.42
N LYS A 167 -5.62 4.04 -12.56
CA LYS A 167 -7.07 3.90 -12.66
C LYS A 167 -7.76 4.26 -11.36
N ALA A 168 -8.92 4.88 -11.46
CA ALA A 168 -9.85 5.07 -10.36
C ALA A 168 -11.09 4.21 -10.56
N CYS A 169 -11.55 3.56 -9.50
CA CYS A 169 -12.76 2.75 -9.47
C CYS A 169 -13.67 3.31 -8.37
N PRO A 170 -14.76 4.04 -8.75
CA PRO A 170 -15.76 4.46 -7.78
C PRO A 170 -16.54 3.25 -7.28
N VAL A 171 -16.63 3.13 -5.95
CA VAL A 171 -17.31 2.05 -5.24
C VAL A 171 -18.57 2.63 -4.61
N LEU A 172 -19.69 2.47 -5.28
CA LEU A 172 -21.00 2.90 -4.77
C LEU A 172 -21.70 1.73 -4.10
N LEU A 173 -21.92 1.84 -2.79
CA LEU A 173 -22.57 0.80 -1.98
C LEU A 173 -23.92 1.27 -1.47
N ARG A 174 -24.86 0.33 -1.32
CA ARG A 174 -26.10 0.55 -0.58
C ARG A 174 -26.44 -0.66 0.29
N ARG A 175 -27.24 -0.44 1.33
CA ARG A 175 -27.85 -1.50 2.14
C ARG A 175 -29.31 -1.68 1.73
N GLN A 176 -29.72 -2.93 1.48
CA GLN A 176 -31.11 -3.33 1.27
C GLN A 176 -31.44 -4.45 2.27
N GLY A 177 -32.03 -4.08 3.41
CA GLY A 177 -32.13 -4.99 4.55
C GLY A 177 -30.76 -5.32 5.11
N GLU A 178 -30.46 -6.61 5.31
CA GLU A 178 -29.15 -7.09 5.78
C GLU A 178 -28.10 -7.17 4.66
N GLN A 179 -28.51 -7.06 3.40
CA GLN A 179 -27.61 -7.24 2.26
C GLN A 179 -26.94 -5.93 1.84
N VAL A 180 -25.63 -5.97 1.65
CA VAL A 180 -24.87 -4.90 0.98
C VAL A 180 -24.82 -5.19 -0.51
N GLN A 181 -25.11 -4.18 -1.32
CA GLN A 181 -25.04 -4.22 -2.78
C GLN A 181 -24.07 -3.18 -3.29
N ILE A 182 -23.42 -3.47 -4.42
CA ILE A 182 -22.55 -2.58 -5.16
C ILE A 182 -23.18 -2.25 -6.51
N LEU A 183 -22.96 -1.03 -7.00
CA LEU A 183 -23.34 -0.67 -8.34
C LEU A 183 -22.42 -1.35 -9.37
N ALA A 184 -23.02 -2.06 -10.33
CA ALA A 184 -22.34 -2.68 -11.45
C ALA A 184 -23.09 -2.37 -12.75
N PHE A 185 -22.47 -2.67 -13.89
CA PHE A 185 -23.12 -2.52 -15.18
C PHE A 185 -22.79 -3.66 -16.14
N ARG A 186 -23.64 -3.84 -17.14
CA ARG A 186 -23.40 -4.71 -18.29
C ARG A 186 -22.97 -3.88 -19.48
N HIS A 187 -21.74 -4.12 -19.93
CA HIS A 187 -21.22 -3.63 -21.20
C HIS A 187 -21.73 -4.50 -22.35
N PRO A 188 -22.19 -3.93 -23.48
CA PRO A 188 -22.83 -4.67 -24.57
C PRO A 188 -21.93 -5.74 -25.21
N LEU A 189 -20.61 -5.50 -25.24
CA LEU A 189 -19.64 -6.39 -25.89
C LEU A 189 -18.71 -7.14 -24.93
N ALA A 190 -18.65 -6.71 -23.67
CA ALA A 190 -17.61 -7.13 -22.73
C ALA A 190 -18.18 -7.65 -21.41
N GLY A 191 -19.52 -7.74 -21.32
CA GLY A 191 -20.19 -8.34 -20.19
C GLY A 191 -20.22 -7.47 -18.95
N TYR A 192 -20.25 -8.09 -17.78
CA TYR A 192 -20.48 -7.44 -16.50
C TYR A 192 -19.20 -6.86 -15.93
N GLN A 193 -19.27 -5.61 -15.46
CA GLN A 193 -18.13 -4.81 -15.04
C GLN A 193 -18.48 -3.89 -13.87
N LEU A 194 -17.44 -3.35 -13.24
CA LEU A 194 -17.51 -2.22 -12.33
C LEU A 194 -17.04 -0.96 -13.07
N VAL A 195 -17.59 0.19 -12.69
CA VAL A 195 -17.15 1.49 -13.23
C VAL A 195 -15.67 1.69 -12.93
N LYS A 196 -14.90 2.10 -13.93
CA LYS A 196 -13.51 2.50 -13.76
C LYS A 196 -13.05 3.38 -14.93
N GLY A 197 -12.10 4.26 -14.65
CA GLY A 197 -11.37 4.89 -15.74
C GLY A 197 -10.03 5.48 -15.33
N SER A 198 -9.44 6.23 -16.26
CA SER A 198 -8.07 6.74 -16.14
C SER A 198 -8.00 7.84 -15.10
N ILE A 199 -6.87 7.93 -14.40
CA ILE A 199 -6.56 9.10 -13.58
C ILE A 199 -5.73 10.05 -14.45
N GLU A 200 -6.26 11.24 -14.69
CA GLU A 200 -5.58 12.29 -15.46
C GLU A 200 -4.41 12.91 -14.66
N PRO A 201 -3.39 13.51 -15.34
CA PRO A 201 -2.18 14.00 -14.67
C PRO A 201 -2.40 15.00 -13.53
N ASP A 202 -3.43 15.83 -13.64
CA ASP A 202 -3.70 16.97 -12.74
C ASP A 202 -4.86 16.71 -11.77
N GLU A 203 -5.32 15.45 -11.64
CA GLU A 203 -6.38 15.08 -10.71
C GLU A 203 -5.93 14.02 -9.68
N SER A 204 -6.57 14.04 -8.52
CA SER A 204 -6.45 12.97 -7.54
C SER A 204 -7.30 11.76 -7.95
N ALA A 205 -6.96 10.59 -7.42
CA ALA A 205 -7.78 9.39 -7.61
C ALA A 205 -9.24 9.57 -7.14
N ALA A 206 -9.46 10.37 -6.09
CA ALA A 206 -10.77 10.74 -5.58
C ALA A 206 -11.57 11.57 -6.62
N GLN A 207 -10.94 12.57 -7.23
CA GLN A 207 -11.55 13.39 -8.28
C GLN A 207 -11.86 12.55 -9.53
N ALA A 208 -10.91 11.72 -9.96
CA ALA A 208 -11.09 10.78 -11.06
C ALA A 208 -12.27 9.83 -10.82
N ALA A 209 -12.38 9.25 -9.63
CA ALA A 209 -13.49 8.34 -9.31
C ALA A 209 -14.86 9.01 -9.44
N VAL A 210 -15.02 10.25 -8.96
CA VAL A 210 -16.28 10.99 -9.08
C VAL A 210 -16.58 11.35 -10.54
N ARG A 211 -15.56 11.77 -11.29
CA ARG A 211 -15.68 12.09 -12.72
C ARG A 211 -16.11 10.86 -13.53
N GLU A 212 -15.40 9.75 -13.39
CA GLU A 212 -15.68 8.49 -14.08
C GLU A 212 -17.07 7.94 -13.74
N LEU A 213 -17.50 8.07 -12.48
CA LEU A 213 -18.87 7.69 -12.09
C LEU A 213 -19.91 8.53 -12.85
N ALA A 214 -19.69 9.83 -12.97
CA ALA A 214 -20.61 10.70 -13.69
C ALA A 214 -20.60 10.41 -15.21
N GLU A 215 -19.42 10.22 -15.80
CA GLU A 215 -19.22 9.99 -17.24
C GLU A 215 -19.74 8.63 -17.72
N GLU A 216 -19.63 7.58 -16.92
CA GLU A 216 -20.08 6.23 -17.31
C GLU A 216 -21.53 5.92 -16.89
N SER A 217 -22.02 6.53 -15.80
CA SER A 217 -23.32 6.16 -15.21
C SER A 217 -24.37 7.27 -15.22
N GLY A 218 -23.96 8.52 -15.43
CA GLY A 218 -24.83 9.70 -15.32
C GLY A 218 -25.08 10.15 -13.88
N LEU A 219 -24.53 9.47 -12.87
CA LEU A 219 -24.66 9.85 -11.47
C LEU A 219 -23.73 11.03 -11.13
N THR A 220 -24.26 12.24 -11.33
CA THR A 220 -23.54 13.49 -11.04
C THR A 220 -23.61 13.89 -9.57
N GLY A 221 -22.60 14.63 -9.11
CA GLY A 221 -22.56 15.19 -7.76
C GLY A 221 -22.21 14.22 -6.64
N ALA A 222 -21.84 12.97 -6.96
CA ALA A 222 -21.38 12.00 -5.97
C ALA A 222 -20.20 12.54 -5.15
N ARG A 223 -20.09 12.09 -3.89
CA ARG A 223 -19.07 12.52 -2.93
C ARG A 223 -18.21 11.33 -2.52
N ILE A 224 -16.94 11.59 -2.21
CA ILE A 224 -16.06 10.56 -1.63
C ILE A 224 -16.37 10.41 -0.14
N LYS A 225 -16.69 9.19 0.27
CA LYS A 225 -16.86 8.80 1.67
C LYS A 225 -15.53 8.43 2.31
N CYS A 226 -14.74 7.58 1.65
CA CYS A 226 -13.40 7.20 2.11
C CYS A 226 -12.56 6.56 1.00
N ASP A 227 -11.24 6.57 1.20
CA ASP A 227 -10.29 5.84 0.36
C ASP A 227 -10.23 4.37 0.83
N LEU A 228 -10.60 3.44 -0.05
CA LEU A 228 -10.45 2.00 0.20
C LEU A 228 -9.05 1.50 -0.20
N GLY A 229 -8.15 2.39 -0.61
CA GLY A 229 -6.76 2.11 -0.92
C GLY A 229 -6.53 1.64 -2.36
N VAL A 230 -5.25 1.44 -2.67
CA VAL A 230 -4.79 1.01 -4.00
C VAL A 230 -4.73 -0.52 -4.08
N TRP A 231 -5.12 -1.07 -5.23
CA TRP A 231 -5.07 -2.49 -5.54
C TRP A 231 -4.33 -2.73 -6.87
N PRO A 232 -3.22 -3.49 -6.87
CA PRO A 232 -2.58 -3.93 -8.12
C PRO A 232 -3.41 -5.03 -8.77
N CYS A 233 -4.11 -4.69 -9.85
CA CYS A 233 -5.09 -5.59 -10.46
C CYS A 233 -4.45 -6.78 -11.20
N GLY A 234 -3.13 -6.72 -11.44
CA GLY A 234 -2.38 -7.79 -12.08
C GLY A 234 -2.62 -7.91 -13.58
N VAL A 235 -3.15 -6.85 -14.21
CA VAL A 235 -3.30 -6.72 -15.66
C VAL A 235 -2.45 -5.53 -16.09
N ASP A 236 -1.49 -5.74 -17.00
CA ASP A 236 -0.62 -4.72 -17.57
C ASP A 236 0.04 -3.78 -16.55
N GLY A 237 0.37 -4.29 -15.36
CA GLY A 237 0.97 -3.50 -14.26
C GLY A 237 0.03 -2.45 -13.65
N GLN A 238 -1.26 -2.45 -14.00
CA GLN A 238 -2.19 -1.40 -13.55
C GLN A 238 -2.46 -1.46 -12.04
N LEU A 239 -2.49 -0.28 -11.46
CA LEU A 239 -2.93 0.00 -10.10
C LEU A 239 -4.28 0.71 -10.14
N TRP A 240 -5.26 0.16 -9.43
CA TRP A 240 -6.58 0.74 -9.29
C TRP A 240 -6.73 1.34 -7.91
N SER A 241 -7.12 2.60 -7.84
CA SER A 241 -7.54 3.25 -6.62
C SER A 241 -9.03 2.98 -6.39
N LEU A 242 -9.38 2.35 -5.27
CA LEU A 242 -10.76 2.03 -4.93
C LEU A 242 -11.30 3.16 -4.04
N GLN A 243 -12.27 3.93 -4.52
CA GLN A 243 -12.80 5.10 -3.83
C GLN A 243 -14.25 4.87 -3.44
N CYS A 244 -14.56 4.79 -2.14
CA CYS A 244 -15.93 4.64 -1.69
C CYS A 244 -16.69 5.95 -1.90
N CYS A 245 -17.78 5.89 -2.66
CA CYS A 245 -18.60 7.03 -3.04
C CYS A 245 -19.97 6.99 -2.38
N GLU A 246 -20.58 8.16 -2.24
CA GLU A 246 -21.98 8.36 -1.87
C GLU A 246 -22.67 9.16 -2.98
N ALA A 247 -23.78 8.64 -3.51
CA ALA A 247 -24.57 9.33 -4.52
C ALA A 247 -25.42 10.44 -3.90
N VAL A 248 -25.69 11.48 -4.67
CA VAL A 248 -26.61 12.54 -4.26
C VAL A 248 -28.02 12.18 -4.71
N GLY A 249 -28.88 11.87 -3.74
CA GLY A 249 -30.27 11.53 -3.98
C GLY A 249 -30.50 10.05 -4.31
N PRO A 250 -31.75 9.69 -4.65
CA PRO A 250 -32.11 8.29 -4.91
C PRO A 250 -31.49 7.80 -6.22
N VAL A 251 -30.86 6.62 -6.16
CA VAL A 251 -30.33 5.92 -7.33
C VAL A 251 -31.33 4.84 -7.77
N PRO A 252 -31.70 4.75 -9.06
CA PRO A 252 -32.65 3.75 -9.54
C PRO A 252 -32.20 2.30 -9.28
N GLU A 253 -33.15 1.37 -9.28
CA GLU A 253 -32.85 -0.07 -9.23
C GLU A 253 -32.09 -0.52 -10.49
N HIS A 254 -32.57 -0.08 -11.66
CA HIS A 254 -32.00 -0.37 -12.96
C HIS A 254 -32.15 0.86 -13.87
N TRP A 255 -31.12 1.15 -14.66
CA TRP A 255 -31.20 2.16 -15.71
C TRP A 255 -30.23 1.89 -16.85
N ARG A 256 -30.43 2.60 -17.95
CA ARG A 256 -29.52 2.61 -19.10
C ARG A 256 -28.87 3.97 -19.23
N PHE A 257 -27.58 4.00 -19.50
CA PHE A 257 -26.85 5.23 -19.74
C PHE A 257 -25.97 5.12 -20.97
N THR A 258 -25.95 6.17 -21.79
CA THR A 258 -25.11 6.24 -22.99
C THR A 258 -23.84 6.99 -22.62
N THR A 259 -22.70 6.30 -22.62
CA THR A 259 -21.44 6.91 -22.21
C THR A 259 -20.88 7.82 -23.30
N ALA A 260 -20.24 8.92 -22.89
CA ALA A 260 -19.57 9.82 -23.83
C ALA A 260 -18.27 9.18 -24.36
N ASP A 261 -17.54 8.46 -23.50
CA ASP A 261 -16.14 8.10 -23.74
C ASP A 261 -15.92 6.72 -24.36
N ASP A 262 -16.93 5.84 -24.35
CA ASP A 262 -16.83 4.51 -24.96
C ASP A 262 -17.52 4.44 -26.34
N GLY A 263 -17.52 5.56 -27.06
CA GLY A 263 -18.10 5.67 -28.39
C GLY A 263 -19.63 5.64 -28.44
N GLY A 264 -20.30 6.16 -27.40
CA GLY A 264 -21.76 6.22 -27.36
C GLY A 264 -22.42 4.88 -27.05
N ARG A 265 -21.72 3.96 -26.38
CA ARG A 265 -22.30 2.67 -25.99
C ARG A 265 -23.26 2.83 -24.83
N VAL A 266 -24.28 1.97 -24.82
CA VAL A 266 -25.30 1.93 -23.77
C VAL A 266 -24.91 0.89 -22.72
N PHE A 267 -24.72 1.34 -21.48
CA PHE A 267 -24.46 0.49 -20.32
C PHE A 267 -25.76 0.25 -19.55
N GLU A 268 -25.99 -0.99 -19.10
CA GLU A 268 -27.15 -1.34 -18.28
C GLU A 268 -26.71 -1.49 -16.82
N PHE A 269 -27.11 -0.55 -15.97
CA PHE A 269 -26.74 -0.50 -14.56
C PHE A 269 -27.72 -1.28 -13.68
N PHE A 270 -27.19 -1.93 -12.65
CA PHE A 270 -27.94 -2.71 -11.68
C PHE A 270 -27.18 -2.83 -10.35
N TRP A 271 -27.91 -3.22 -9.31
CA TRP A 271 -27.33 -3.49 -7.99
C TRP A 271 -26.95 -4.96 -7.85
N GLN A 272 -25.66 -5.21 -7.73
CA GLN A 272 -25.08 -6.54 -7.52
C GLN A 272 -24.93 -6.80 -6.02
N PRO A 273 -25.42 -7.93 -5.48
CA PRO A 273 -25.06 -8.36 -4.13
C PRO A 273 -23.54 -8.47 -3.95
N LEU A 274 -22.97 -7.74 -2.97
CA LEU A 274 -21.52 -7.69 -2.76
C LEU A 274 -20.93 -9.08 -2.44
N GLU A 275 -21.73 -9.95 -1.82
CA GLU A 275 -21.36 -11.31 -1.43
C GLU A 275 -21.39 -12.34 -2.57
N GLN A 276 -21.99 -12.00 -3.72
CA GLN A 276 -22.09 -12.88 -4.88
C GLN A 276 -21.13 -12.44 -5.98
N ASP A 277 -20.68 -13.38 -6.80
CA ASP A 277 -19.86 -13.06 -7.98
C ASP A 277 -20.67 -12.28 -9.02
N LEU A 278 -19.98 -11.47 -9.83
CA LEU A 278 -20.59 -10.80 -10.98
C LEU A 278 -21.11 -11.85 -11.98
N PRO A 279 -22.21 -11.60 -12.69
CA PRO A 279 -22.73 -12.55 -13.67
C PRO A 279 -21.78 -12.74 -14.87
N GLU A 280 -21.92 -13.84 -15.60
CA GLU A 280 -21.17 -14.08 -16.83
C GLU A 280 -21.87 -13.50 -18.09
N PRO A 281 -21.11 -13.05 -19.11
CA PRO A 281 -19.64 -13.02 -19.18
C PRO A 281 -19.04 -11.88 -18.35
N CYS A 282 -17.89 -12.09 -17.70
CA CYS A 282 -17.21 -11.07 -16.91
C CYS A 282 -15.69 -11.26 -17.01
N HIS A 283 -14.96 -10.18 -17.27
CA HIS A 283 -13.49 -10.26 -17.27
C HIS A 283 -12.99 -10.57 -15.84
N PRO A 284 -12.07 -11.54 -15.63
CA PRO A 284 -11.64 -11.96 -14.29
C PRO A 284 -11.07 -10.86 -13.39
N VAL A 285 -10.66 -9.72 -13.97
CA VAL A 285 -10.22 -8.55 -13.19
C VAL A 285 -11.35 -7.96 -12.35
N TYR A 286 -12.60 -7.92 -12.84
CA TYR A 286 -13.72 -7.34 -12.11
C TYR A 286 -14.20 -8.24 -10.98
N GLN A 287 -14.15 -9.57 -11.17
CA GLN A 287 -14.38 -10.51 -10.07
C GLN A 287 -13.37 -10.32 -8.93
N ARG A 288 -12.08 -10.19 -9.28
CA ARG A 288 -11.04 -9.93 -8.29
C ARG A 288 -11.18 -8.56 -7.64
N ALA A 289 -11.59 -7.54 -8.39
CA ALA A 289 -11.89 -6.22 -7.85
C ALA A 289 -13.04 -6.28 -6.82
N LEU A 290 -14.11 -7.00 -7.13
CA LEU A 290 -15.24 -7.21 -6.21
C LEU A 290 -14.80 -7.89 -4.91
N GLN A 291 -13.96 -8.93 -4.99
CA GLN A 291 -13.41 -9.61 -3.82
C GLN A 291 -12.55 -8.66 -2.96
N GLN A 292 -11.79 -7.78 -3.58
CA GLN A 292 -10.99 -6.76 -2.87
C GLN A 292 -11.87 -5.70 -2.22
N ILE A 293 -12.93 -5.26 -2.89
CA ILE A 293 -13.88 -4.32 -2.29
C ILE A 293 -14.52 -4.97 -1.06
N ARG A 294 -15.01 -6.20 -1.20
CA ARG A 294 -15.64 -6.96 -0.10
C ARG A 294 -14.74 -7.07 1.13
N SER A 295 -13.46 -7.42 0.94
CA SER A 295 -12.52 -7.56 2.07
C SER A 295 -12.24 -6.23 2.76
N ARG A 296 -12.19 -5.14 2.01
CA ARG A 296 -11.87 -3.81 2.55
C ARG A 296 -13.07 -3.10 3.16
N THR A 297 -14.28 -3.39 2.71
CA THR A 297 -15.52 -2.84 3.28
C THR A 297 -15.95 -3.57 4.54
N ALA A 298 -15.65 -4.87 4.66
CA ALA A 298 -15.91 -5.62 5.89
C ALA A 298 -15.11 -5.09 7.10
N ALA A 299 -14.03 -4.34 6.85
CA ALA A 299 -13.19 -3.73 7.87
C ALA A 299 -13.62 -2.31 8.27
N LEU A 300 -14.61 -1.73 7.60
CA LEU A 300 -15.10 -0.38 7.93
C LEU A 300 -16.16 -0.47 9.05
N PRO A 301 -16.08 0.37 10.09
CA PRO A 301 -17.16 0.51 11.06
C PRO A 301 -18.43 1.05 10.35
N ASP A 302 -19.59 0.59 10.81
CA ASP A 302 -20.91 0.97 10.29
C ASP A 302 -21.14 2.50 10.28
#